data_AF-A0A945NAJ4-F1
#
_entry.id   AF-A0A945NAJ4-F1
#
_cell.length_a   1.000
_cell.length_b   1.000
_cell.length_c   1.000
_cell.angle_alpha   90.00
_cell.angle_beta   90.00
_cell.angle_gamma   90.00
#
_symmetry.space_group_name_H-M   'P 1'
#
loop_
_entity.id
_entity.type
_entity.pdbx_description
1 polymer ?
#
loop_
_entity_poly.entity_id
_entity_poly.type
_entity_poly.pdbx_seq_one_letter_code
_entity_poly.pdbx_strand_id
1 'polypeptide(L)' 'ALLGGHVRVGLEDNLYLERGVLASNAQLVEKARQILELMGARTLSPAEARVKLAL' A
#
# COMPACT_ATOMS: atom_id res chain seq x y z
N ALA A 1 7.09 -2.45 -6.77
CA ALA A 1 7.78 -2.51 -5.47
C ALA A 1 9.14 -3.18 -5.64
N LEU A 2 9.24 -4.48 -5.88
CA LEU A 2 10.54 -5.11 -6.21
C LEU A 2 10.81 -5.15 -7.73
N LEU A 3 9.76 -5.41 -8.53
CA LEU A 3 9.82 -5.49 -9.99
C LEU A 3 9.30 -4.21 -10.69
N GLY A 4 9.34 -3.06 -10.02
CA GLY A 4 8.91 -1.78 -10.60
C GLY A 4 7.40 -1.48 -10.65
N GLY A 5 6.52 -2.41 -10.29
CA GLY A 5 5.06 -2.19 -10.30
C GLY A 5 4.47 -1.38 -9.11
N HIS A 6 3.19 -1.01 -9.20
CA HIS A 6 2.41 -0.43 -8.10
C HIS A 6 1.80 -1.52 -7.18
N VAL A 7 1.32 -1.13 -5.99
CA VAL A 7 0.78 -2.05 -4.98
C VAL A 7 -0.68 -1.71 -4.69
N ARG A 8 -1.50 -2.75 -4.49
CA ARG A 8 -2.88 -2.66 -4.00
C ARG A 8 -3.00 -3.44 -2.68
N VAL A 9 -3.75 -2.88 -1.73
CA VAL A 9 -4.14 -3.53 -0.47
C VAL A 9 -5.55 -3.09 -0.08
N GLY A 10 -6.23 -3.89 0.72
CA GLY A 10 -7.52 -3.56 1.30
C GLY A 10 -8.26 -4.79 1.82
N LEU A 11 -9.32 -4.56 2.58
CA LEU A 11 -10.21 -5.61 3.09
C LEU A 11 -10.95 -6.36 1.97
N GLU A 12 -11.02 -5.77 0.78
CA GLU A 12 -11.50 -6.44 -0.44
C GLU A 12 -10.67 -7.69 -0.76
N ASP A 13 -9.37 -7.62 -0.52
CA ASP A 13 -8.42 -8.70 -0.84
C ASP A 13 -8.07 -9.57 0.37
N ASN A 14 -8.06 -8.98 1.57
CA ASN A 14 -7.57 -9.65 2.77
C ASN A 14 -8.14 -9.05 4.06
N LEU A 15 -8.72 -9.91 4.90
CA LEU A 15 -9.35 -9.50 6.17
C LEU A 15 -8.38 -9.38 7.36
N TYR A 16 -7.12 -9.83 7.21
CA TYR A 16 -6.23 -10.06 8.35
C TYR A 16 -4.96 -9.20 8.30
N LEU A 17 -4.59 -8.57 9.43
CA LEU A 17 -3.33 -7.84 9.57
C LEU A 17 -2.16 -8.83 9.76
N GLU A 18 -2.43 -9.86 10.55
CA GLU A 18 -1.58 -10.99 10.88
C GLU A 18 -2.44 -12.24 11.02
N ARG A 19 -1.83 -13.42 11.16
CA ARG A 19 -2.58 -14.67 11.26
C ARG A 19 -3.54 -14.64 12.45
N GLY A 20 -4.84 -14.59 12.16
CA GLY A 20 -5.90 -14.55 13.16
C GLY A 20 -6.19 -13.16 13.74
N VAL A 21 -5.48 -12.11 13.31
CA VAL A 21 -5.72 -10.72 13.75
C VAL A 21 -6.43 -9.97 12.64
N LEU A 22 -7.67 -9.54 12.86
CA LEU A 22 -8.43 -8.78 11.87
C LEU A 22 -7.82 -7.39 11.62
N ALA A 23 -7.94 -6.90 10.40
CA ALA A 23 -7.46 -5.59 10.00
C ALA A 23 -8.58 -4.56 9.79
N SER A 24 -8.19 -3.30 9.78
CA SER A 24 -8.87 -2.22 9.08
C SER A 24 -8.11 -1.85 7.80
N ASN A 25 -8.78 -1.22 6.83
CA ASN A 25 -8.13 -0.73 5.61
C ASN A 25 -6.94 0.19 5.92
N ALA A 26 -7.06 1.07 6.92
CA ALA A 26 -5.98 1.97 7.32
C ALA A 26 -4.73 1.22 7.81
N GLN A 27 -4.90 0.14 8.59
CA GLN A 27 -3.78 -0.69 9.06
C GLN A 27 -3.09 -1.42 7.90
N LEU A 28 -3.84 -1.89 6.91
CA LEU A 28 -3.27 -2.52 5.72
C LEU A 28 -2.46 -1.52 4.89
N VAL A 29 -2.97 -0.30 4.71
CA VAL A 29 -2.26 0.79 4.02
C VAL A 29 -0.98 1.17 4.77
N GLU A 30 -1.04 1.34 6.09
CA GLU A 30 0.12 1.70 6.89
C GLU A 30 1.20 0.62 6.85
N LYS A 31 0.83 -0.66 6.99
CA LYS A 31 1.77 -1.78 6.87
C LYS A 31 2.42 -1.83 5.48
N ALA A 32 1.64 -1.63 4.42
CA ALA A 32 2.16 -1.59 3.06
C ALA A 32 3.13 -0.42 2.85
N ARG A 33 2.79 0.78 3.36
CA ARG A 33 3.65 1.97 3.32
C ARG A 33 4.99 1.70 4.02
N GLN A 34 4.96 1.15 5.24
CA GLN A 34 6.16 0.84 6.00
C GLN A 34 7.08 -0.13 5.26
N ILE A 35 6.54 -1.21 4.67
CA ILE A 35 7.33 -2.17 3.88
C ILE A 35 7.97 -1.47 2.68
N LEU A 36 7.22 -0.65 1.95
CA LEU A 36 7.73 0.08 0.79
C LEU A 36 8.86 1.05 1.18
N GLU A 37 8.72 1.75 2.30
CA GLU A 37 9.75 2.68 2.81
C GLU A 37 11.03 1.94 3.23
N LEU A 38 10.89 0.79 3.90
CA LEU A 38 12.03 -0.08 4.23
C LEU A 38 12.76 -0.60 2.98
N MET A 39 12.04 -0.75 1.87
CA MET A 39 12.62 -1.10 0.56
C MET A 39 13.22 0.11 -0.18
N GLY A 40 13.20 1.31 0.42
CA GLY A 40 13.71 2.55 -0.18
C GLY A 40 12.75 3.23 -1.16
N ALA A 41 11.49 2.80 -1.22
CA ALA A 41 10.47 3.46 -2.03
C ALA A 41 9.72 4.55 -1.24
N ARG A 42 9.01 5.43 -1.95
CA ARG A 42 8.13 6.45 -1.38
C ARG A 42 6.71 6.28 -1.91
N THR A 43 5.71 6.43 -1.05
CA THR A 43 4.30 6.52 -1.46
C THR A 43 3.97 7.90 -2.02
N LEU A 44 3.21 7.92 -3.11
CA LEU A 44 2.74 9.16 -3.73
C LEU A 44 1.49 9.68 -3.01
N SER A 45 1.39 11.00 -2.89
CA SER A 45 0.14 11.68 -2.58
C SER A 45 -0.88 11.49 -3.72
N PRO A 46 -2.18 11.72 -3.48
CA PRO A 46 -3.18 11.65 -4.54
C PRO A 46 -2.91 12.62 -5.70
N ALA A 47 -2.32 13.79 -5.45
CA ALA A 47 -1.97 14.75 -6.50
C ALA A 47 -0.84 14.22 -7.39
N GLU A 48 0.23 13.71 -6.78
CA GLU A 48 1.36 13.09 -7.49
C GLU A 48 0.93 11.84 -8.27
N ALA A 49 -0.01 11.05 -7.72
CA ALA A 49 -0.55 9.88 -8.39
C ALA A 49 -1.29 10.26 -9.68
N ARG A 50 -2.11 11.32 -9.68
CA ARG A 50 -2.79 11.81 -10.89
C ARG A 50 -1.81 12.21 -11.98
N VAL A 51 -0.78 12.99 -11.61
CA VAL A 51 0.28 13.38 -12.55
C VAL A 51 1.01 12.14 -13.10
N LYS A 52 1.35 11.18 -12.25
CA LYS A 52 2.07 9.96 -12.66
C LYS A 52 1.25 9.07 -13.60
N LEU A 53 -0.06 9.03 -13.39
CA LEU A 53 -1.00 8.20 -14.16
C LEU A 53 -1.65 8.94 -15.34
N ALA A 54 -1.29 10.22 -15.56
CA ALA A 54 -1.90 11.09 -16.57
C ALA A 54 -3.43 11.19 -16.47
N LEU A 55 -3.92 11.43 -15.24
CA LEU A 55 -5.33 11.63 -14.89
C LEU A 55 -5.69 13.11 -14.71
#